data_AF-A0A069QIT0-F1
#
_entry.id   AF-A0A069QIT0-F1
#
_cell.length_a   1.000
_cell.length_b   1.000
_cell.length_c   1.000
_cell.angle_alpha   90.00
_cell.angle_beta   90.00
_cell.angle_gamma   90.00
#
_symmetry.space_group_name_H-M   'P 1'
#
loop_
_entity.id
_entity.type
_entity.pdbx_description
1 polymer ?
#
loop_
_entity_poly.entity_id
_entity_poly.type
_entity_poly.pdbx_seq_one_letter_code
_entity_poly.pdbx_strand_id
1 'polypeptide(L)'
;MKKELLIVVDKDYHNGLKSGFYPEMLTDDVNRRVEFVNPDEVTQPNFTLHTPPSFDDKDLYIKDSHSNVYVRMDDDNIEKLFITSQCNAVKEALVRMGAKRITIKKTVKDTDKEETELNGNAKHTLVKGAVHVGWDKSTSINLQGMISSEDPNREPKPFADVMAFINEHGLANDTFLTMLADRLRCDERLSGKEEMTVNWLCELKSSWNFAVDIKAKLVNAHADAMHKKEHIHEFTSVIEVDFG
;
A
#
# COMPACT_ATOMS: atom_id res chain seq x y z
N MET A 1 17.70 -0.55 6.86
CA MET A 1 16.49 -0.68 6.02
C MET A 1 15.30 -0.83 6.95
N LYS A 2 14.26 0.01 6.83
CA LYS A 2 13.05 -0.10 7.67
C LYS A 2 12.30 -1.39 7.33
N LYS A 3 11.82 -2.12 8.34
CA LYS A 3 11.18 -3.42 8.15
C LYS A 3 9.71 -3.29 7.72
N GLU A 4 9.17 -4.34 7.10
CA GLU A 4 7.81 -4.37 6.55
C GLU A 4 6.72 -4.20 7.61
N LEU A 5 6.95 -4.76 8.81
CA LEU A 5 6.02 -4.69 9.93
C LEU A 5 6.64 -3.98 11.12
N LEU A 6 5.81 -3.28 11.86
CA LEU A 6 6.16 -2.66 13.14
C LEU A 6 5.15 -3.11 14.19
N ILE A 7 5.65 -3.63 15.31
CA ILE A 7 4.84 -4.03 16.46
C ILE A 7 5.27 -3.19 17.66
N VAL A 8 4.32 -2.42 18.19
CA VAL A 8 4.54 -1.70 19.45
C VAL A 8 4.17 -2.63 20.59
N VAL A 9 5.15 -2.93 21.45
CA VAL A 9 5.01 -3.81 22.63
C VAL A 9 5.39 -3.04 23.88
N ASP A 10 4.94 -3.50 25.05
CA ASP A 10 5.36 -2.91 26.31
C ASP A 10 6.88 -3.02 26.52
N LYS A 11 7.40 -2.18 27.41
CA LYS A 11 8.84 -2.05 27.66
C LYS A 11 9.47 -3.33 28.20
N ASP A 12 8.76 -4.09 29.03
CA ASP A 12 9.28 -5.30 29.65
C ASP A 12 9.35 -6.43 28.62
N TYR A 13 8.32 -6.58 27.80
CA TYR A 13 8.31 -7.52 26.68
C TYR A 13 9.42 -7.20 25.67
N HIS A 14 9.58 -5.92 25.30
CA HIS A 14 10.66 -5.48 24.42
C HIS A 14 12.06 -5.81 24.98
N ASN A 15 12.29 -5.59 26.28
CA ASN A 15 13.54 -5.95 26.93
C ASN A 15 13.75 -7.48 26.97
N GLY A 16 12.67 -8.23 27.15
CA GLY A 16 12.64 -9.69 27.09
C GLY A 16 13.07 -10.22 25.72
N LEU A 17 12.55 -9.63 24.63
CA LEU A 17 12.95 -9.93 23.25
C LEU A 17 14.45 -9.65 23.03
N LYS A 18 14.93 -8.47 23.44
CA LYS A 18 16.36 -8.09 23.29
C LYS A 18 17.31 -8.99 24.10
N SER A 19 16.85 -9.51 25.23
CA SER A 19 17.64 -10.36 26.11
C SER A 19 17.53 -11.86 25.77
N GLY A 20 16.76 -12.21 24.73
CA GLY A 20 16.65 -13.59 24.23
C GLY A 20 15.70 -14.49 25.03
N PHE A 21 14.74 -13.92 25.77
CA PHE A 21 13.77 -14.70 26.56
C PHE A 21 12.65 -15.34 25.72
N TYR A 22 12.44 -14.91 24.47
CA TYR A 22 11.42 -15.45 23.56
C TYR A 22 12.03 -15.96 22.22
N PRO A 23 13.03 -16.87 22.26
CA PRO A 23 13.79 -17.23 21.07
C PRO A 23 12.96 -17.99 20.03
N GLU A 24 11.96 -18.76 20.47
CA GLU A 24 11.09 -19.55 19.57
C GLU A 24 10.17 -18.67 18.71
N MET A 25 9.90 -17.44 19.15
CA MET A 25 9.06 -16.48 18.42
C MET A 25 9.87 -15.59 17.46
N LEU A 26 11.18 -15.50 17.66
CA LEU A 26 12.10 -14.66 16.88
C LEU A 26 12.86 -15.48 15.84
N THR A 27 12.12 -16.12 14.93
CA THR A 27 12.72 -16.81 13.78
C THR A 27 13.43 -15.82 12.87
N ASP A 28 14.32 -16.31 12.00
CA ASP A 28 15.02 -15.46 11.03
C ASP A 28 14.07 -14.63 10.16
N ASP A 29 12.91 -15.18 9.78
CA ASP A 29 11.92 -14.48 8.98
C ASP A 29 11.24 -13.34 9.77
N VAL A 30 10.91 -13.57 11.05
CA VAL A 30 10.41 -12.52 11.96
C VAL A 30 11.46 -11.43 12.13
N ASN A 31 12.71 -11.80 12.39
CA ASN A 31 13.80 -10.85 12.54
C ASN A 31 14.07 -10.06 11.26
N ARG A 32 13.76 -10.61 10.08
CA ARG A 32 13.89 -9.91 8.80
C ARG A 32 12.76 -8.92 8.54
N ARG A 33 11.52 -9.28 8.92
CA ARG A 33 10.30 -8.58 8.50
C ARG A 33 9.66 -7.70 9.57
N VAL A 34 9.94 -7.95 10.84
CA VAL A 34 9.27 -7.30 11.98
C VAL A 34 10.24 -6.45 12.81
N GLU A 35 9.87 -5.21 13.03
CA GLU A 35 10.52 -4.31 13.99
C GLU A 35 9.67 -4.26 15.26
N PHE A 36 10.23 -4.70 16.38
CA PHE A 36 9.60 -4.56 17.69
C PHE A 36 10.11 -3.29 18.33
N VAL A 37 9.20 -2.42 18.77
CA VAL A 37 9.52 -1.15 19.41
C VAL A 37 8.69 -0.98 20.67
N ASN A 38 9.20 -0.18 21.60
CA ASN A 38 8.40 0.28 22.73
C ASN A 38 7.74 1.65 22.45
N PRO A 39 6.79 2.08 23.29
CA PRO A 39 6.11 3.37 23.16
C PRO A 39 7.05 4.59 23.08
N ASP A 40 8.18 4.57 23.79
CA ASP A 40 9.12 5.69 23.80
C ASP A 40 9.88 5.77 22.46
N GLU A 41 10.22 4.62 21.87
CA GLU A 41 10.96 4.53 20.61
C GLU A 41 10.12 4.96 19.40
N VAL A 42 8.82 4.66 19.39
CA VAL A 42 7.95 4.97 18.23
C VAL A 42 7.65 6.47 18.07
N THR A 43 7.91 7.27 19.11
CA THR A 43 7.80 8.74 19.06
C THR A 43 9.02 9.43 18.44
N GLN A 44 10.08 8.67 18.15
CA GLN A 44 11.30 9.20 17.56
C GLN A 44 11.14 9.50 16.04
N PRO A 45 11.93 10.42 15.47
CA PRO A 45 11.78 10.87 14.07
C PRO A 45 12.00 9.79 13.01
N ASN A 46 12.55 8.65 13.40
CA ASN A 46 12.77 7.49 12.54
C ASN A 46 11.46 6.75 12.22
N PHE A 47 10.38 6.94 12.97
CA PHE A 47 9.07 6.35 12.68
C PHE A 47 8.07 7.40 12.21
N THR A 48 7.43 7.13 11.08
CA THR A 48 6.32 7.93 10.58
C THR A 48 5.08 7.05 10.62
N LEU A 49 4.17 7.31 11.57
CA LEU A 49 2.92 6.58 11.68
C LEU A 49 1.78 7.39 11.06
N HIS A 50 0.89 6.73 10.34
CA HIS A 50 -0.36 7.33 9.86
C HIS A 50 -1.30 7.67 11.04
N THR A 51 -1.34 6.77 12.03
CA THR A 51 -2.18 6.90 13.22
C THR A 51 -1.32 6.60 14.45
N PRO A 52 -1.43 7.37 15.55
CA PRO A 52 -0.70 7.07 16.78
C PRO A 52 -1.06 5.68 17.37
N PRO A 53 -0.16 5.08 18.18
CA PRO A 53 -0.45 3.85 18.91
C PRO A 53 -1.58 4.04 19.91
N SER A 54 -2.41 3.01 20.10
CA SER A 54 -3.40 3.00 21.19
C SER A 54 -2.85 2.50 22.52
N PHE A 55 -1.68 1.86 22.51
CA PHE A 55 -0.99 1.29 23.68
C PHE A 55 -1.77 0.17 24.39
N ASP A 56 -2.70 -0.49 23.68
CA ASP A 56 -3.55 -1.58 24.19
C ASP A 56 -3.05 -2.98 23.76
N ASP A 57 -1.74 -3.17 23.64
CA ASP A 57 -1.09 -4.43 23.20
C ASP A 57 -1.58 -4.98 21.84
N LYS A 58 -2.14 -4.09 21.00
CA LYS A 58 -2.77 -4.42 19.71
C LYS A 58 -2.15 -3.69 18.52
N ASP A 59 -1.16 -2.87 18.77
CA ASP A 59 -0.56 -1.92 17.85
C ASP A 59 0.39 -2.61 16.86
N LEU A 60 -0.19 -3.09 15.77
CA LEU A 60 0.49 -3.71 14.65
C LEU A 60 0.30 -2.85 13.40
N TYR A 61 1.42 -2.52 12.76
CA TYR A 61 1.46 -1.67 11.59
C TYR A 61 2.12 -2.37 10.41
N ILE A 62 1.63 -2.03 9.22
CA ILE A 62 2.22 -2.42 7.95
C ILE A 62 2.87 -1.17 7.35
N LYS A 63 4.12 -1.31 6.92
CA LYS A 63 4.83 -0.25 6.20
C LYS A 63 4.29 -0.13 4.78
N ASP A 64 3.90 1.08 4.41
CA ASP A 64 3.68 1.44 3.02
C ASP A 64 5.03 1.73 2.35
N SER A 65 5.46 0.84 1.47
CA SER A 65 6.72 0.94 0.71
C SER A 65 6.79 2.20 -0.17
N HIS A 66 5.65 2.77 -0.55
CA HIS A 66 5.57 3.90 -1.47
C HIS A 66 5.55 5.27 -0.77
N SER A 67 5.24 5.33 0.53
CA SER A 67 5.30 6.58 1.32
C SER A 67 6.31 6.52 2.48
N ASN A 68 6.83 5.33 2.80
CA ASN A 68 7.63 5.06 4.00
C ASN A 68 6.90 5.37 5.32
N VAL A 69 5.57 5.34 5.31
CA VAL A 69 4.68 5.51 6.47
C VAL A 69 4.18 4.15 6.95
N TYR A 70 4.08 3.96 8.26
CA TYR A 70 3.44 2.79 8.88
C TYR A 70 1.95 3.06 9.10
N VAL A 71 1.10 2.18 8.58
CA VAL A 71 -0.37 2.24 8.73
C VAL A 71 -0.82 1.12 9.64
N ARG A 72 -1.71 1.42 10.58
CA ARG A 72 -2.28 0.40 11.48
C ARG A 72 -3.04 -0.64 10.68
N MET A 73 -2.88 -1.90 11.06
CA MET A 73 -3.56 -3.02 10.41
C MET A 73 -5.09 -2.94 10.55
N ASP A 74 -5.59 -2.39 11.65
CA ASP A 74 -7.02 -2.21 11.88
C ASP A 74 -7.61 -0.94 11.23
N ASP A 75 -6.83 -0.18 10.46
CA ASP A 75 -7.34 0.98 9.73
C ASP A 75 -8.30 0.55 8.61
N ASP A 76 -9.50 1.10 8.63
CA ASP A 76 -10.54 0.82 7.63
C ASP A 76 -10.19 1.28 6.23
N ASN A 77 -9.25 2.22 6.09
CA ASN A 77 -8.81 2.78 4.82
C ASN A 77 -7.44 2.29 4.37
N ILE A 78 -6.86 1.26 5.00
CA ILE A 78 -5.50 0.79 4.68
C ILE A 78 -5.28 0.53 3.18
N GLU A 79 -6.20 -0.18 2.51
CA GLU A 79 -6.12 -0.42 1.06
C GLU A 79 -6.11 0.88 0.27
N LYS A 80 -7.01 1.80 0.61
CA LYS A 80 -7.13 3.11 -0.05
C LYS A 80 -5.84 3.92 0.10
N LEU A 81 -5.23 3.91 1.29
CA LEU A 81 -3.98 4.61 1.57
C LEU A 81 -2.82 4.04 0.73
N PHE A 82 -2.66 2.72 0.71
CA PHE A 82 -1.58 2.06 -0.04
C PHE A 82 -1.71 2.30 -1.55
N ILE A 83 -2.91 2.14 -2.12
CA ILE A 83 -3.13 2.40 -3.55
C ILE A 83 -2.85 3.87 -3.88
N THR A 84 -3.33 4.80 -3.04
CA THR A 84 -3.14 6.24 -3.28
C THR A 84 -1.67 6.61 -3.24
N SER A 85 -0.93 6.03 -2.30
CA SER A 85 0.51 6.21 -2.17
C SER A 85 1.27 5.66 -3.37
N GLN A 86 0.95 4.42 -3.79
CA GLN A 86 1.54 3.80 -4.98
C GLN A 86 1.29 4.63 -6.24
N CYS A 87 0.04 5.05 -6.48
CA CYS A 87 -0.30 5.89 -7.62
C CYS A 87 0.46 7.24 -7.61
N ASN A 88 0.62 7.84 -6.43
CA ASN A 88 1.39 9.07 -6.29
C ASN A 88 2.89 8.87 -6.55
N ALA A 89 3.46 7.77 -6.06
CA ALA A 89 4.85 7.43 -6.32
C ALA A 89 5.10 7.19 -7.81
N VAL A 90 4.23 6.43 -8.49
CA VAL A 90 4.31 6.20 -9.94
C VAL A 90 4.19 7.51 -10.71
N LYS A 91 3.21 8.36 -10.36
CA LYS A 91 3.06 9.70 -10.96
C LYS A 91 4.35 10.51 -10.78
N GLU A 92 4.92 10.55 -9.59
CA GLU A 92 6.12 11.35 -9.31
C GLU A 92 7.37 10.79 -10.00
N ALA A 93 7.48 9.47 -10.18
CA ALA A 93 8.51 8.86 -11.01
C ALA A 93 8.40 9.34 -12.47
N LEU A 94 7.18 9.34 -13.04
CA LEU A 94 6.93 9.84 -14.40
C LEU A 94 7.18 11.35 -14.53
N VAL A 95 6.82 12.14 -13.51
CA VAL A 95 7.18 13.57 -13.41
C VAL A 95 8.70 13.72 -13.50
N ARG A 96 9.46 12.95 -12.73
CA ARG A 96 10.93 12.98 -12.75
C ARG A 96 11.52 12.55 -14.09
N MET A 97 10.84 11.69 -14.83
CA MET A 97 11.23 11.31 -16.19
C MET A 97 10.85 12.36 -17.26
N GLY A 98 10.25 13.48 -16.88
CA GLY A 98 9.92 14.57 -17.80
C GLY A 98 8.56 14.45 -18.48
N ALA A 99 7.66 13.58 -17.99
CA ALA A 99 6.30 13.46 -18.54
C ALA A 99 5.59 14.80 -18.49
N LYS A 100 5.02 15.26 -19.59
CA LYS A 100 4.29 16.53 -19.68
C LYS A 100 2.86 16.40 -19.21
N ARG A 101 2.18 15.30 -19.56
CA ARG A 101 0.84 14.98 -19.10
C ARG A 101 0.80 13.55 -18.59
N ILE A 102 0.21 13.35 -17.43
CA ILE A 102 -0.01 12.05 -16.81
C ILE A 102 -1.48 11.99 -16.40
N THR A 103 -2.14 10.88 -16.72
CA THR A 103 -3.48 10.56 -16.23
C THR A 103 -3.48 9.12 -15.74
N ILE A 104 -3.84 8.92 -14.47
CA ILE A 104 -4.09 7.58 -13.92
C ILE A 104 -5.60 7.41 -13.81
N LYS A 105 -6.16 6.54 -14.65
CA LYS A 105 -7.58 6.18 -14.67
C LYS A 105 -7.75 4.84 -13.96
N LYS A 106 -8.62 4.77 -12.96
CA LYS A 106 -8.87 3.51 -12.26
C LYS A 106 -9.98 2.71 -12.94
N THR A 107 -9.77 1.40 -13.10
CA THR A 107 -10.81 0.44 -13.47
C THR A 107 -10.95 -0.58 -12.35
N VAL A 108 -11.96 -0.42 -11.50
CA VAL A 108 -12.25 -1.41 -10.46
C VAL A 108 -12.89 -2.61 -11.14
N LYS A 109 -12.25 -3.78 -11.05
CA LYS A 109 -12.91 -5.06 -11.32
C LYS A 109 -12.82 -5.89 -10.05
N ASP A 110 -13.87 -5.82 -9.24
CA ASP A 110 -14.06 -6.75 -8.14
C ASP A 110 -14.07 -8.15 -8.75
N THR A 111 -13.12 -9.00 -8.36
CA THR A 111 -13.17 -10.40 -8.73
C THR A 111 -13.89 -11.13 -7.60
N ASP A 112 -15.18 -10.82 -7.44
CA ASP A 112 -16.05 -11.66 -6.65
C ASP A 112 -16.08 -13.03 -7.33
N LYS A 113 -15.41 -14.02 -6.72
CA LYS A 113 -15.80 -15.41 -6.92
C LYS A 113 -17.09 -15.62 -6.13
N GLU A 114 -18.21 -15.17 -6.69
CA GLU A 114 -19.53 -15.61 -6.26
C GLU A 114 -19.69 -17.09 -6.63
N GLU A 115 -19.36 -17.98 -5.70
CA GLU A 115 -20.17 -19.18 -5.53
C GLU A 115 -21.25 -18.83 -4.51
N THR A 116 -22.46 -18.49 -4.96
CA THR A 116 -23.70 -19.06 -4.40
C THR A 116 -24.97 -18.56 -5.12
N GLU A 117 -25.86 -19.53 -5.31
CA GLU A 117 -27.16 -19.57 -5.99
C GLU A 117 -28.06 -18.31 -5.87
N LEU A 118 -28.46 -17.79 -7.04
CA LEU A 118 -29.53 -16.81 -7.21
C LEU A 118 -30.91 -17.42 -6.93
N ASN A 119 -31.59 -16.90 -5.92
CA ASN A 119 -33.05 -17.00 -5.83
C ASN A 119 -33.67 -15.65 -5.45
N GLY A 120 -34.37 -15.05 -6.42
CA GLY A 120 -35.64 -14.33 -6.17
C GLY A 120 -35.62 -12.84 -5.82
N ASN A 121 -35.88 -12.02 -6.86
CA ASN A 121 -36.80 -10.86 -6.89
C ASN A 121 -36.72 -9.75 -5.80
N ALA A 122 -36.38 -8.52 -6.22
CA ALA A 122 -37.25 -7.35 -6.02
C ALA A 122 -36.82 -6.11 -6.82
N LYS A 123 -37.81 -5.43 -7.40
CA LYS A 123 -37.78 -4.12 -8.08
C LYS A 123 -37.85 -2.97 -7.06
N HIS A 124 -37.22 -1.82 -7.36
CA HIS A 124 -37.74 -0.43 -7.31
C HIS A 124 -36.59 0.61 -7.22
N THR A 125 -36.36 1.41 -8.26
CA THR A 125 -36.81 2.81 -8.48
C THR A 125 -35.94 3.88 -7.81
N LEU A 126 -35.14 4.55 -8.66
CA LEU A 126 -34.26 5.69 -8.38
C LEU A 126 -35.05 6.99 -8.10
N VAL A 127 -34.79 7.65 -6.95
CA VAL A 127 -34.96 9.11 -6.77
C VAL A 127 -33.87 9.68 -5.85
N LYS A 128 -33.43 10.89 -6.21
CA LYS A 128 -32.34 11.74 -5.69
C LYS A 128 -32.28 11.92 -4.15
N GLY A 129 -31.04 11.84 -3.66
CA GLY A 129 -30.48 12.76 -2.66
C GLY A 129 -30.84 12.54 -1.19
N ALA A 130 -30.03 11.75 -0.48
CA ALA A 130 -29.54 11.99 0.88
C ALA A 130 -28.66 10.81 1.30
N VAL A 131 -27.53 11.11 1.93
CA VAL A 131 -26.62 10.14 2.56
C VAL A 131 -27.41 9.31 3.57
N HIS A 132 -27.55 8.01 3.31
CA HIS A 132 -27.79 6.99 4.31
C HIS A 132 -26.76 5.88 4.08
N VAL A 133 -25.88 5.74 5.07
CA VAL A 133 -24.82 4.75 5.15
C VAL A 133 -25.47 3.40 5.44
N GLY A 134 -25.86 2.70 4.38
CA GLY A 134 -26.14 1.27 4.39
C GLY A 134 -24.97 0.58 3.71
N TRP A 135 -24.16 -0.12 4.49
CA TRP A 135 -23.10 -1.00 3.99
C TRP A 135 -23.77 -2.15 3.22
N ASP A 136 -23.86 -2.01 1.90
CA ASP A 136 -24.24 -3.10 1.01
C ASP A 136 -23.08 -3.40 0.06
N LYS A 137 -22.69 -4.68 0.11
CA LYS A 137 -21.94 -5.54 -0.82
C LYS A 137 -21.43 -4.88 -2.11
N SER A 138 -20.17 -5.17 -2.44
CA SER A 138 -19.28 -4.52 -3.42
C SER A 138 -18.62 -3.26 -2.88
N THR A 139 -17.59 -3.47 -2.05
CA THR A 139 -16.57 -2.45 -1.75
C THR A 139 -15.71 -2.20 -2.99
N SER A 140 -16.35 -1.71 -4.04
CA SER A 140 -15.66 -0.89 -5.02
C SER A 140 -15.11 0.30 -4.24
N ILE A 141 -13.82 0.27 -3.89
CA ILE A 141 -13.14 1.48 -3.42
C ILE A 141 -13.23 2.44 -4.59
N ASN A 142 -14.22 3.32 -4.52
CA ASN A 142 -14.52 4.35 -5.49
C ASN A 142 -13.45 5.44 -5.33
N LEU A 143 -12.20 5.09 -5.68
CA LEU A 143 -11.14 6.03 -6.00
C LEU A 143 -11.51 6.64 -7.36
N GLN A 144 -12.61 7.38 -7.43
CA GLN A 144 -12.79 8.39 -8.46
C GLN A 144 -11.83 9.53 -8.12
N GLY A 145 -10.55 9.26 -8.31
CA GLY A 145 -9.47 10.22 -8.19
C GLY A 145 -8.72 10.15 -9.50
N MET A 146 -9.09 11.02 -10.44
CA MET A 146 -8.29 11.29 -11.63
C MET A 146 -6.99 11.93 -11.13
N ILE A 147 -6.00 11.12 -10.78
CA ILE A 147 -4.66 11.62 -10.47
C ILE A 147 -4.11 12.07 -11.81
N SER A 148 -4.11 13.38 -12.04
CA SER A 148 -3.55 14.01 -13.21
C SER A 148 -2.45 14.98 -12.84
N SER A 149 -1.52 15.17 -13.77
CA SER A 149 -0.44 16.13 -13.65
C SER A 149 -0.11 16.62 -15.04
N GLU A 150 -0.10 17.94 -15.22
CA GLU A 150 0.18 18.57 -16.50
C GLU A 150 1.15 19.74 -16.30
N ASP A 151 2.28 19.68 -16.98
CA ASP A 151 3.26 20.75 -17.06
C ASP A 151 4.05 20.62 -18.38
N PRO A 152 3.77 21.46 -19.39
CA PRO A 152 4.45 21.40 -20.68
C PRO A 152 5.94 21.74 -20.60
N ASN A 153 6.39 22.41 -19.53
CA ASN A 153 7.78 22.85 -19.37
C ASN A 153 8.63 21.84 -18.58
N ARG A 154 8.07 20.70 -18.18
CA ARG A 154 8.78 19.73 -17.33
C ARG A 154 10.00 19.13 -18.00
N GLU A 155 11.16 19.25 -17.39
CA GLU A 155 12.39 18.62 -17.87
C GLU A 155 12.68 17.34 -17.09
N PRO A 156 13.26 16.30 -17.74
CA PRO A 156 13.68 15.10 -17.04
C PRO A 156 14.78 15.43 -16.02
N LYS A 157 14.72 14.76 -14.87
CA LYS A 157 15.80 14.72 -13.89
C LYS A 157 16.91 13.77 -14.37
N PRO A 158 18.14 13.93 -13.88
CA PRO A 158 19.22 12.98 -14.14
C PRO A 158 18.79 11.54 -13.82
N PHE A 159 19.22 10.58 -14.65
CA PHE A 159 18.89 9.15 -14.48
C PHE A 159 19.15 8.64 -13.05
N ALA A 160 20.25 9.07 -12.43
CA ALA A 160 20.58 8.68 -11.06
C ALA A 160 19.52 9.11 -10.04
N ASP A 161 18.98 10.32 -10.17
CA ASP A 161 17.94 10.86 -9.29
C ASP A 161 16.60 10.14 -9.51
N VAL A 162 16.28 9.81 -10.77
CA VAL A 162 15.09 9.02 -11.12
C VAL A 162 15.17 7.63 -10.48
N MET A 163 16.30 6.94 -10.62
CA MET A 163 16.48 5.59 -10.07
C MET A 163 16.55 5.60 -8.54
N ALA A 164 17.17 6.61 -7.92
CA ALA A 164 17.15 6.78 -6.48
C ALA A 164 15.71 6.86 -5.96
N PHE A 165 14.87 7.67 -6.61
CA PHE A 165 13.44 7.78 -6.28
C PHE A 165 12.69 6.46 -6.47
N ILE A 166 12.86 5.79 -7.62
CA ILE A 166 12.22 4.48 -7.90
C ILE A 166 12.56 3.47 -6.79
N ASN A 167 13.82 3.40 -6.38
CA ASN A 167 14.27 2.47 -5.34
C ASN A 167 13.73 2.85 -3.95
N GLU A 168 13.76 4.14 -3.59
CA GLU A 168 13.29 4.63 -2.29
C GLU A 168 11.79 4.41 -2.09
N HIS A 169 11.01 4.44 -3.18
CA HIS A 169 9.56 4.28 -3.17
C HIS A 169 9.11 2.87 -3.59
N GLY A 170 10.00 1.86 -3.58
CA GLY A 170 9.62 0.46 -3.82
C GLY A 170 9.12 0.16 -5.23
N LEU A 171 9.46 0.98 -6.23
CA LEU A 171 9.01 0.83 -7.62
C LEU A 171 10.02 0.07 -8.50
N ALA A 172 11.11 -0.45 -7.93
CA ALA A 172 12.20 -1.08 -8.68
C ALA A 172 11.80 -2.36 -9.44
N ASN A 173 10.70 -3.01 -9.03
CA ASN A 173 10.16 -4.18 -9.71
C ASN A 173 9.07 -3.83 -10.73
N ASP A 174 8.71 -2.55 -10.88
CA ASP A 174 7.76 -2.08 -11.89
C ASP A 174 8.47 -2.03 -13.25
N THR A 175 8.20 -3.04 -14.08
CA THR A 175 8.87 -3.22 -15.37
C THR A 175 8.64 -2.04 -16.31
N PHE A 176 7.46 -1.43 -16.28
CA PHE A 176 7.17 -0.28 -17.12
C PHE A 176 8.04 0.91 -16.74
N LEU A 177 8.08 1.26 -15.45
CA LEU A 177 8.89 2.38 -14.98
C LEU A 177 10.39 2.12 -15.20
N THR A 178 10.87 0.91 -14.95
CA THR A 178 12.29 0.59 -15.19
C THR A 178 12.66 0.66 -16.66
N MET A 179 11.77 0.22 -17.57
CA MET A 179 12.01 0.31 -19.01
C MET A 179 12.01 1.76 -19.51
N LEU A 180 11.13 2.61 -18.97
CA LEU A 180 11.17 4.05 -19.28
C LEU A 180 12.44 4.72 -18.73
N ALA A 181 12.88 4.36 -17.52
CA ALA A 181 14.12 4.87 -16.95
C ALA A 181 15.34 4.46 -17.79
N ASP A 182 15.38 3.20 -18.26
CA ASP A 182 16.45 2.71 -19.14
C ASP A 182 16.46 3.45 -20.49
N ARG A 183 15.30 3.71 -21.09
CA ARG A 183 15.19 4.55 -22.30
C ARG A 183 15.66 5.97 -22.04
N LEU A 184 15.24 6.58 -20.93
CA LEU A 184 15.69 7.91 -20.53
C LEU A 184 17.22 7.97 -20.37
N ARG A 185 17.84 6.92 -19.84
CA ARG A 185 19.32 6.82 -19.75
C ARG A 185 19.99 6.85 -21.12
N CYS A 186 19.41 6.16 -22.11
CA CYS A 186 19.98 6.04 -23.45
C CYS A 186 19.72 7.28 -24.31
N ASP A 187 18.49 7.80 -24.25
CA ASP A 187 17.99 8.83 -25.17
C ASP A 187 18.08 10.24 -24.57
N GLU A 188 18.46 10.37 -23.29
CA GLU A 188 18.49 11.58 -22.46
C GLU A 188 17.12 12.26 -22.25
N ARG A 189 16.14 11.96 -23.10
CA ARG A 189 14.77 12.46 -23.04
C ARG A 189 13.81 11.45 -23.65
N LEU A 190 12.64 11.33 -23.02
CA LEU A 190 11.52 10.57 -23.56
C LEU A 190 10.62 11.48 -24.43
N SER A 191 9.94 10.87 -25.41
CA SER A 191 9.00 11.56 -26.30
C SER A 191 7.84 10.64 -26.67
N GLY A 192 6.70 11.23 -27.04
CA GLY A 192 5.51 10.49 -27.48
C GLY A 192 4.58 10.10 -26.32
N LYS A 193 3.62 9.24 -26.64
CA LYS A 193 2.55 8.81 -25.74
C LYS A 193 2.68 7.33 -25.44
N GLU A 194 2.51 6.98 -24.18
CA GLU A 194 2.50 5.59 -23.71
C GLU A 194 1.25 5.35 -22.88
N GLU A 195 0.75 4.12 -22.92
CA GLU A 195 -0.36 3.65 -22.11
C GLU A 195 0.01 2.30 -21.50
N MET A 196 -0.31 2.12 -20.22
CA MET A 196 -0.14 0.83 -19.55
C MET A 196 -1.32 0.52 -18.64
N THR A 197 -1.54 -0.78 -18.42
CA THR A 197 -2.48 -1.27 -17.40
C THR A 197 -1.68 -1.89 -16.26
N VAL A 198 -1.93 -1.45 -15.04
CA VAL A 198 -1.25 -1.91 -13.82
C VAL A 198 -2.26 -2.49 -12.84
N ASN A 199 -1.88 -3.59 -12.20
CA ASN A 199 -2.61 -4.20 -11.09
C ASN A 199 -1.92 -3.86 -9.77
N TRP A 200 -2.68 -3.35 -8.82
CA TRP A 200 -2.24 -2.92 -7.50
C TRP A 200 -2.62 -3.94 -6.42
N LEU A 201 -1.88 -3.92 -5.29
CA LEU A 201 -2.12 -4.60 -4.00
C LEU A 201 -1.61 -6.04 -3.76
N CYS A 202 -0.71 -6.59 -4.57
CA CYS A 202 -0.08 -7.89 -4.25
C CYS A 202 0.72 -7.89 -2.93
N GLU A 203 1.42 -6.79 -2.61
CA GLU A 203 2.34 -6.71 -1.47
C GLU A 203 1.63 -6.59 -0.11
N LEU A 204 0.51 -5.87 -0.07
CA LEU A 204 -0.30 -5.70 1.15
C LEU A 204 -0.84 -7.04 1.64
N LYS A 205 -1.28 -7.90 0.71
CA LYS A 205 -1.82 -9.24 1.03
C LYS A 205 -0.77 -10.15 1.69
N SER A 206 0.45 -10.16 1.16
CA SER A 206 1.56 -10.93 1.75
C SER A 206 1.92 -10.40 3.14
N SER A 207 2.01 -9.08 3.29
CA SER A 207 2.34 -8.44 4.58
C SER A 207 1.25 -8.66 5.62
N TRP A 208 -0.02 -8.55 5.23
CA TRP A 208 -1.18 -8.81 6.07
C TRP A 208 -1.21 -10.23 6.61
N ASN A 209 -1.11 -11.23 5.72
CA ASN A 209 -1.15 -12.65 6.10
C ASN A 209 -0.04 -13.00 7.09
N PHE A 210 1.16 -12.48 6.86
CA PHE A 210 2.28 -12.66 7.77
C PHE A 210 2.03 -11.99 9.12
N ALA A 211 1.49 -10.76 9.11
CA ALA A 211 1.19 -10.01 10.32
C ALA A 211 0.13 -10.71 11.20
N VAL A 212 -0.91 -11.31 10.59
CA VAL A 212 -1.91 -12.14 11.30
C VAL A 212 -1.23 -13.34 11.98
N ASP A 213 -0.40 -14.09 11.25
CA ASP A 213 0.29 -15.28 11.78
C ASP A 213 1.19 -14.94 12.97
N ILE A 214 1.97 -13.86 12.87
CA ILE A 214 2.83 -13.41 13.96
C ILE A 214 2.00 -12.94 15.17
N LYS A 215 0.92 -12.18 14.96
CA LYS A 215 0.08 -11.72 16.07
C LYS A 215 -0.62 -12.87 16.79
N ALA A 216 -1.08 -13.90 16.07
CA ALA A 216 -1.64 -15.11 16.65
C ALA A 216 -0.62 -15.83 17.56
N LYS A 217 0.65 -15.93 17.11
CA LYS A 217 1.75 -16.50 17.89
C LYS A 217 2.08 -15.69 19.14
N LEU A 218 2.03 -14.36 19.08
CA LEU A 218 2.39 -13.47 20.20
C LEU A 218 1.31 -13.42 21.29
N VAL A 219 0.02 -13.39 20.90
CA VAL A 219 -1.10 -13.13 21.84
C VAL A 219 -1.77 -14.44 22.31
N ASN A 220 -1.31 -15.61 21.83
CA ASN A 220 -1.89 -16.92 22.15
C ASN A 220 -3.42 -16.98 21.97
N ALA A 221 -3.94 -16.15 21.06
CA ALA A 221 -5.36 -16.00 20.79
C ALA A 221 -5.71 -16.79 19.52
N HIS A 222 -6.80 -17.54 19.57
CA HIS A 222 -7.34 -18.21 18.39
C HIS A 222 -7.56 -17.19 17.26
N ALA A 223 -6.96 -17.48 16.10
CA ALA A 223 -6.92 -16.63 14.91
C ALA A 223 -8.31 -16.16 14.42
N ASP A 224 -9.38 -16.84 14.84
CA ASP A 224 -10.78 -16.60 14.47
C ASP A 224 -11.26 -15.14 14.64
N ALA A 225 -10.67 -14.37 15.56
CA ALA A 225 -11.01 -12.97 15.76
C ALA A 225 -10.29 -11.98 14.82
N MET A 226 -9.23 -12.42 14.12
CA MET A 226 -8.39 -11.56 13.26
C MET A 226 -8.67 -11.71 11.75
N HIS A 227 -9.52 -12.66 11.35
CA HIS A 227 -9.95 -12.88 9.97
C HIS A 227 -10.94 -11.83 9.43
N LYS A 228 -11.10 -10.66 10.07
CA LYS A 228 -12.12 -9.67 9.70
C LYS A 228 -11.91 -8.97 8.33
N LYS A 229 -10.83 -9.27 7.61
CA LYS A 229 -10.60 -8.82 6.22
C LYS A 229 -9.88 -9.92 5.41
N GLU A 230 -10.59 -11.01 5.07
CA GLU A 230 -10.07 -12.01 4.12
C GLU A 230 -9.99 -11.52 2.67
N HIS A 231 -10.57 -10.36 2.39
CA HIS A 231 -10.70 -9.82 1.04
C HIS A 231 -9.91 -8.52 0.90
N ILE A 232 -8.60 -8.65 0.73
CA ILE A 232 -7.79 -7.57 0.14
C ILE A 232 -8.06 -7.60 -1.36
N HIS A 233 -8.70 -6.55 -1.86
CA HIS A 233 -9.10 -6.45 -3.26
C HIS A 233 -7.89 -6.17 -4.16
N GLU A 234 -7.89 -6.68 -5.38
CA GLU A 234 -6.93 -6.25 -6.42
C GLU A 234 -7.53 -5.08 -7.20
N PHE A 235 -6.72 -4.07 -7.51
CA PHE A 235 -7.19 -2.89 -8.25
C PHE A 235 -6.44 -2.74 -9.55
N THR A 236 -7.17 -2.63 -10.66
CA THR A 236 -6.56 -2.33 -11.95
C THR A 236 -6.63 -0.82 -12.26
N SER A 237 -5.62 -0.26 -12.89
CA SER A 237 -5.63 1.11 -13.40
C SER A 237 -4.93 1.21 -14.75
N VAL A 238 -5.42 2.10 -15.59
CA VAL A 238 -4.78 2.51 -16.84
C VAL A 238 -4.02 3.80 -16.59
N ILE A 239 -2.75 3.82 -16.94
CA ILE A 239 -1.87 4.99 -16.85
C ILE A 239 -1.59 5.46 -18.27
N GLU A 240 -2.01 6.68 -18.56
CA GLU A 240 -1.72 7.38 -19.82
C GLU A 240 -0.67 8.45 -19.56
N VAL A 241 0.41 8.44 -20.33
CA VAL A 241 1.51 9.39 -20.20
C VAL A 241 1.89 9.98 -21.56
N ASP A 242 2.21 11.27 -21.57
CA ASP A 242 2.66 12.03 -22.73
C ASP A 242 3.93 12.80 -22.34
N PHE A 243 5.04 12.56 -23.03
CA PHE A 243 6.35 13.19 -22.77
C PHE A 243 6.62 14.45 -23.61
N GLY A 244 5.61 14.93 -24.34
CA GLY A 244 5.69 16.15 -25.15
C GLY A 244 6.05 15.90 -26.60
#